data_AF-A0A524MEC9-F1
#
_entry.id   AF-A0A524MEC9-F1
#
_cell.length_a   1.000
_cell.length_b   1.000
_cell.length_c   1.000
_cell.angle_alpha   90.00
_cell.angle_beta   90.00
_cell.angle_gamma   90.00
#
_symmetry.space_group_name_H-M   'P 1'
#
loop_
_entity.id
_entity.type
_entity.pdbx_description
1 polymer ?
#
loop_
_entity_poly.entity_id
_entity_poly.type
_entity_poly.pdbx_seq_one_letter_code
_entity_poly.pdbx_strand_id
1 'polypeptide(L)'
;MSQLIAILSGARVPESSSRFVRGVAILVRPFARLWKLAESHELNPWVFIAMSLVGYLAQAMVFLPPFQSQEWKLVFLILLRLIALVVPFYIFFNGRRIAAVFNVSVAAMFIFNTTWHVCYYVYA
;
A
#
# COMPACT_ATOMS: atom_id res chain seq x y z
N MET A 1 -27.51 11.79 -2.63
CA MET A 1 -26.93 10.44 -2.81
C MET A 1 -26.61 10.08 -4.27
N SER A 2 -27.43 10.44 -5.26
CA SER A 2 -27.23 10.01 -6.67
C SER A 2 -25.92 10.46 -7.35
N GLN A 3 -25.34 11.60 -6.98
CA GLN A 3 -24.10 12.08 -7.61
C GLN A 3 -22.85 11.29 -7.17
N LEU A 4 -22.83 10.79 -5.93
CA LEU A 4 -21.71 10.02 -5.41
C LEU A 4 -21.59 8.65 -6.10
N ILE A 5 -22.74 8.04 -6.40
CA ILE A 5 -22.81 6.76 -7.12
C ILE A 5 -22.31 6.92 -8.57
N ALA A 6 -22.66 8.03 -9.24
CA ALA A 6 -22.16 8.34 -10.59
C ALA A 6 -20.64 8.60 -10.63
N ILE A 7 -20.08 9.18 -9.57
CA ILE A 7 -18.63 9.37 -9.42
C ILE A 7 -17.91 8.02 -9.25
N LEU A 8 -18.48 7.12 -8.44
CA LEU A 8 -17.97 5.76 -8.23
C LEU A 8 -18.12 4.86 -9.48
N SER A 9 -19.12 5.13 -10.33
CA SER A 9 -19.32 4.41 -11.59
C SER A 9 -18.39 4.87 -12.72
N GLY A 10 -17.64 5.96 -12.54
CA GLY A 10 -16.73 6.50 -13.55
C GLY A 10 -17.36 7.50 -14.52
N ALA A 11 -18.60 7.95 -14.28
CA ALA A 11 -19.24 8.97 -15.09
C ALA A 11 -18.54 10.34 -14.97
N ARG A 12 -18.64 11.19 -16.01
CA ARG A 12 -18.16 12.57 -15.94
C ARG A 12 -18.94 13.31 -14.85
N VAL A 13 -18.21 13.95 -13.92
CA VAL A 13 -18.81 14.84 -12.93
C VAL A 13 -19.51 15.98 -13.69
N PRO A 14 -20.82 16.19 -13.51
CA PRO A 14 -21.54 17.25 -14.20
C PRO A 14 -20.94 18.63 -13.87
N GLU A 15 -20.90 19.51 -14.86
CA GLU A 15 -20.17 20.79 -14.79
C GLU A 15 -20.74 21.76 -13.74
N SER A 16 -22.00 21.57 -13.32
CA SER A 16 -22.66 22.35 -12.26
C SER A 16 -22.33 21.89 -10.82
N SER A 17 -21.47 20.88 -10.64
CA SER A 17 -21.17 20.34 -9.31
C SER A 17 -20.19 21.25 -8.54
N SER A 18 -20.45 21.44 -7.24
CA SER A 18 -19.68 22.37 -6.39
C SER A 18 -18.19 22.00 -6.34
N ARG A 19 -17.31 22.99 -6.12
CA ARG A 19 -15.85 22.79 -6.05
C ARG A 19 -15.45 21.70 -5.05
N PHE A 20 -16.21 21.57 -3.97
CA PHE A 20 -16.05 20.51 -2.97
C PHE A 20 -16.30 19.11 -3.55
N VAL A 21 -17.40 18.92 -4.28
CA VAL A 21 -17.74 17.62 -4.89
C VAL A 21 -16.72 17.23 -5.97
N ARG A 22 -16.23 18.19 -6.76
CA ARG A 22 -15.12 17.95 -7.69
C ARG A 22 -13.84 17.53 -6.98
N GLY A 23 -13.48 18.19 -5.87
CA GLY A 23 -12.32 17.83 -5.06
C GLY A 23 -12.39 16.41 -4.51
N VAL A 24 -13.52 16.05 -3.90
CA VAL A 24 -13.75 14.68 -3.40
C VAL A 24 -13.75 13.67 -4.54
N ALA A 25 -14.37 13.98 -5.68
CA ALA A 25 -14.40 13.07 -6.83
C ALA A 25 -13.00 12.77 -7.38
N ILE A 26 -12.13 13.79 -7.48
CA ILE A 26 -10.75 13.61 -7.93
C ILE A 26 -9.98 12.71 -6.96
N LEU A 27 -10.20 12.86 -5.65
CA LEU A 27 -9.54 12.07 -4.61
C LEU A 27 -10.01 10.61 -4.60
N VAL A 28 -11.31 10.37 -4.76
CA VAL A 28 -11.92 9.04 -4.63
C VAL A 28 -11.80 8.20 -5.91
N ARG A 29 -11.73 8.84 -7.09
CA ARG A 29 -11.57 8.15 -8.39
C ARG A 29 -10.37 7.20 -8.49
N PRO A 30 -9.13 7.59 -8.12
CA PRO A 30 -8.01 6.67 -8.16
C PRO A 30 -8.23 5.49 -7.22
N PHE A 31 -8.79 5.73 -6.03
CA PHE A 31 -9.10 4.67 -5.07
C PHE A 31 -10.13 3.67 -5.63
N ALA A 32 -11.22 4.15 -6.22
CA ALA A 32 -12.23 3.30 -6.85
C ALA A 32 -11.67 2.50 -8.06
N ARG A 33 -10.74 3.09 -8.82
CA ARG A 33 -10.05 2.38 -9.91
C ARG A 33 -9.15 1.26 -9.40
N LEU A 34 -8.37 1.53 -8.35
CA LEU A 34 -7.51 0.53 -7.72
C LEU A 34 -8.35 -0.61 -7.10
N TRP A 35 -9.49 -0.28 -6.50
CA TRP A 35 -10.44 -1.26 -5.97
C TRP A 35 -10.96 -2.20 -7.06
N LYS A 36 -11.48 -1.64 -8.16
CA LYS A 36 -11.94 -2.44 -9.31
C LYS A 36 -10.82 -3.25 -9.95
N LEU A 37 -9.59 -2.71 -9.97
CA LEU A 37 -8.43 -3.43 -10.48
C LEU A 37 -8.05 -4.62 -9.60
N ALA A 38 -8.16 -4.50 -8.27
CA ALA A 38 -7.95 -5.61 -7.36
C ALA A 38 -9.03 -6.69 -7.56
N GLU A 39 -10.30 -6.31 -7.59
CA GLU A 39 -11.42 -7.23 -7.84
C GLU A 39 -11.30 -7.93 -9.21
N SER A 40 -10.87 -7.22 -10.27
CA SER A 40 -10.68 -7.82 -11.59
C SER A 40 -9.55 -8.84 -11.65
N HIS A 41 -8.67 -8.86 -10.64
CA HIS A 41 -7.56 -9.81 -10.51
C HIS A 41 -7.81 -10.87 -9.44
N GLU A 42 -9.05 -11.01 -8.97
CA GLU A 42 -9.44 -11.96 -7.90
C GLU A 42 -8.74 -11.67 -6.55
N LEU A 43 -8.21 -10.45 -6.37
CA LEU A 43 -7.53 -10.01 -5.16
C LEU A 43 -8.52 -9.30 -4.24
N ASN A 44 -8.47 -9.61 -2.94
CA ASN A 44 -9.32 -8.97 -1.96
C ASN A 44 -8.74 -7.59 -1.54
N PRO A 45 -9.41 -6.45 -1.82
CA PRO A 45 -8.94 -5.11 -1.47
C PRO A 45 -8.73 -4.91 0.04
N TRP A 46 -9.50 -5.64 0.87
CA TRP A 46 -9.39 -5.56 2.32
C TRP A 46 -8.03 -6.04 2.84
N VAL A 47 -7.38 -6.97 2.14
CA VAL A 47 -6.04 -7.44 2.52
C VAL A 47 -5.03 -6.30 2.41
N PHE A 48 -5.14 -5.46 1.38
CA PHE A 48 -4.28 -4.28 1.22
C PHE A 48 -4.50 -3.24 2.32
N ILE A 49 -5.76 -2.99 2.68
CA ILE A 49 -6.11 -2.06 3.77
C ILE A 49 -5.59 -2.58 5.11
N ALA A 50 -5.85 -3.86 5.41
CA ALA A 50 -5.38 -4.50 6.64
C ALA A 50 -3.85 -4.45 6.73
N MET A 51 -3.15 -4.80 5.65
CA MET A 51 -1.69 -4.76 5.62
C MET A 51 -1.14 -3.34 5.72
N SER A 52 -1.80 -2.34 5.13
CA SER A 52 -1.42 -0.94 5.29
C SER A 52 -1.57 -0.48 6.74
N LEU A 53 -2.67 -0.87 7.41
CA LEU A 53 -2.88 -0.57 8.83
C LEU A 53 -1.81 -1.22 9.71
N VAL A 54 -1.49 -2.50 9.46
CA VAL A 54 -0.41 -3.21 10.18
C VAL A 54 0.94 -2.51 9.96
N GLY A 55 1.24 -2.10 8.73
CA GLY A 55 2.46 -1.35 8.43
C GLY A 55 2.56 -0.03 9.20
N TYR A 56 1.48 0.76 9.24
CA TYR A 56 1.43 2.00 10.01
C TYR A 56 1.56 1.78 11.52
N LEU A 57 0.92 0.74 12.07
CA LEU A 57 1.02 0.41 13.48
C LEU A 57 2.44 -0.02 13.85
N ALA A 58 3.05 -0.90 13.05
CA ALA A 58 4.43 -1.32 13.26
C ALA A 58 5.41 -0.14 13.12
N GLN A 59 5.16 0.79 12.19
CA GLN A 59 5.98 1.99 12.03
C GLN A 59 5.79 2.98 13.20
N ALA A 60 4.58 3.13 13.72
CA ALA A 60 4.31 3.94 14.91
C ALA A 60 5.04 3.39 16.13
N MET A 61 5.13 2.06 16.27
CA MET A 61 5.85 1.42 17.36
C MET A 61 7.34 1.76 17.39
N VAL A 62 7.96 2.03 16.24
CA VAL A 62 9.38 2.46 16.16
C VAL A 62 9.65 3.76 16.93
N PHE A 63 8.64 4.62 17.08
CA PHE A 63 8.80 5.91 17.76
C PHE A 63 8.61 5.85 19.28
N LEU A 64 8.17 4.71 19.81
CA LEU A 64 7.96 4.55 21.25
C LEU A 64 9.31 4.60 22.02
N PRO A 65 9.38 5.28 23.18
CA PRO A 65 10.59 5.40 23.99
C PRO A 65 11.35 4.07 24.27
N PRO A 66 10.69 2.95 24.62
CA PRO A 66 11.39 1.69 24.90
C PRO A 66 12.09 1.07 23.68
N PHE A 67 11.77 1.49 22.46
CA PHE A 67 12.28 0.89 21.23
C PHE A 67 13.27 1.78 20.46
N GLN A 68 13.79 2.83 21.09
CA GLN A 68 14.69 3.78 20.44
C GLN A 68 16.16 3.34 20.36
N SER A 69 16.53 2.21 20.99
CA SER A 69 17.88 1.66 20.87
C SER A 69 18.19 1.25 19.43
N GLN A 70 19.46 1.28 19.06
CA GLN A 70 19.91 1.00 17.69
C GLN A 70 19.58 -0.45 17.26
N GLU A 71 19.67 -1.39 18.20
CA GLU A 71 19.30 -2.79 18.03
C GLU A 71 17.80 -2.96 17.75
N TRP A 72 16.94 -2.31 18.54
CA TRP A 72 15.49 -2.36 18.34
C TRP A 72 15.08 -1.74 17.00
N LYS A 73 15.68 -0.61 16.62
CA LYS A 73 15.43 0.01 15.30
C LYS A 73 15.75 -0.93 14.14
N LEU A 74 16.84 -1.68 14.22
CA LEU A 74 17.21 -2.67 13.20
C LEU A 74 16.19 -3.81 13.16
N VAL A 75 15.78 -4.34 14.32
CA VAL A 75 14.77 -5.40 14.43
C VAL A 75 13.43 -4.94 13.85
N PHE A 76 12.96 -3.74 14.19
CA PHE A 76 11.72 -3.19 13.64
C PHE A 76 11.82 -2.93 12.13
N LEU A 77 12.97 -2.47 11.63
CA LEU A 77 13.20 -2.34 10.19
C LEU A 77 13.06 -3.70 9.49
N ILE A 78 13.72 -4.75 10.01
CA ILE A 78 13.60 -6.10 9.46
C ILE A 78 12.16 -6.61 9.56
N LEU A 79 11.49 -6.38 10.68
CA LEU A 79 10.09 -6.79 10.90
C LEU A 79 9.14 -6.11 9.90
N LEU A 80 9.23 -4.79 9.75
CA LEU A 80 8.46 -4.02 8.77
C LEU A 80 8.68 -4.53 7.36
N ARG A 81 9.90 -4.95 7.04
CA ARG A 81 10.27 -5.53 5.75
C ARG A 81 9.61 -6.91 5.56
N LEU A 82 9.64 -7.78 6.57
CA LEU A 82 8.96 -9.07 6.51
C LEU A 82 7.44 -8.91 6.38
N ILE A 83 6.84 -7.98 7.12
CA ILE A 83 5.42 -7.64 7.00
C ILE A 83 5.11 -7.13 5.58
N ALA A 84 5.97 -6.28 5.02
CA ALA A 84 5.80 -5.77 3.67
C ALA A 84 5.89 -6.87 2.59
N LEU A 85 6.52 -8.02 2.85
CA LEU A 85 6.54 -9.18 1.94
C LEU A 85 5.21 -9.93 1.88
N VAL A 86 4.34 -9.80 2.88
CA VAL A 86 3.04 -10.50 2.91
C VAL A 86 2.16 -10.08 1.73
N VAL A 87 2.17 -8.80 1.35
CA VAL A 87 1.39 -8.28 0.21
C VAL A 87 1.83 -8.88 -1.14
N PRO A 88 3.11 -8.83 -1.54
CA PRO A 88 3.56 -9.47 -2.78
C PRO A 88 3.41 -10.99 -2.73
N PHE A 89 3.60 -11.64 -1.56
CA PHE A 89 3.28 -13.06 -1.41
C PHE A 89 1.80 -13.36 -1.67
N TYR A 90 0.90 -12.58 -1.07
CA TYR A 90 -0.54 -12.71 -1.28
C TYR A 90 -0.92 -12.55 -2.76
N ILE A 91 -0.35 -11.54 -3.43
CA ILE A 91 -0.54 -11.33 -4.86
C ILE A 91 0.04 -12.49 -5.68
N PHE A 92 1.17 -13.07 -5.26
CA PHE A 92 1.81 -14.17 -5.97
C PHE A 92 0.96 -15.44 -5.98
N PHE A 93 0.35 -15.78 -4.85
CA PHE A 93 -0.48 -16.98 -4.73
C PHE A 93 -1.89 -16.81 -5.29
N ASN A 94 -2.49 -15.61 -5.17
CA ASN A 94 -3.89 -15.38 -5.54
C ASN A 94 -4.10 -14.57 -6.83
N GLY A 95 -3.07 -13.87 -7.34
CA GLY A 95 -3.22 -12.95 -8.47
C GLY A 95 -2.92 -13.60 -9.83
N ARG A 96 -3.82 -13.42 -10.81
CA ARG A 96 -3.58 -13.84 -12.22
C ARG A 96 -2.56 -12.92 -12.93
N ARG A 97 -1.72 -13.50 -13.81
CA ARG A 97 -0.72 -12.97 -14.81
C ARG A 97 -0.01 -11.61 -14.57
N ILE A 98 -0.68 -10.54 -14.15
CA ILE A 98 -0.05 -9.26 -13.75
C ILE A 98 0.76 -9.41 -12.46
N ALA A 99 0.39 -10.37 -11.61
CA ALA A 99 1.07 -10.70 -10.37
C ALA A 99 2.58 -10.94 -10.54
N ALA A 100 3.03 -11.62 -11.59
CA ALA A 100 4.43 -11.99 -11.73
C ALA A 100 5.36 -10.77 -11.96
N VAL A 101 5.02 -9.89 -12.89
CA VAL A 101 5.86 -8.72 -13.22
C VAL A 101 5.79 -7.67 -12.11
N PHE A 102 4.61 -7.43 -11.55
CA PHE A 102 4.46 -6.55 -10.39
C PHE A 102 5.25 -7.09 -9.19
N ASN A 103 5.15 -8.40 -8.90
CA ASN A 103 5.90 -9.01 -7.80
C ASN A 103 7.40 -9.00 -8.02
N VAL A 104 7.91 -9.18 -9.24
CA VAL A 104 9.35 -9.07 -9.52
C VAL A 104 9.85 -7.65 -9.29
N SER A 105 9.09 -6.65 -9.73
CA SER A 105 9.41 -5.22 -9.53
C SER A 105 9.44 -4.87 -8.04
N VAL A 106 8.43 -5.33 -7.30
CA VAL A 106 8.31 -5.13 -5.84
C VAL A 106 9.41 -5.88 -5.09
N ALA A 107 9.72 -7.12 -5.48
CA ALA A 107 10.80 -7.91 -4.89
C ALA A 107 12.18 -7.29 -5.14
N ALA A 108 12.44 -6.80 -6.36
CA ALA A 108 13.67 -6.10 -6.68
C ALA A 108 13.82 -4.82 -5.86
N MET A 109 12.77 -3.98 -5.82
CA MET A 109 12.75 -2.77 -4.98
C MET A 109 12.95 -3.11 -3.50
N PHE A 110 12.34 -4.20 -3.02
CA PHE A 110 12.48 -4.68 -1.66
C PHE A 110 13.92 -5.10 -1.34
N ILE A 111 14.57 -5.87 -2.21
CA ILE A 111 15.96 -6.30 -2.05
C ILE A 111 16.89 -5.09 -2.03
N PHE A 112 16.81 -4.20 -3.03
CA PHE A 112 17.67 -3.01 -3.10
C PHE A 112 17.51 -2.11 -1.88
N ASN A 113 16.27 -1.87 -1.46
CA ASN A 113 15.98 -0.99 -0.33
C ASN A 113 16.41 -1.64 1.01
N THR A 114 16.30 -2.96 1.15
CA THR A 114 16.80 -3.69 2.32
C THR A 114 18.34 -3.67 2.37
N THR A 115 19.00 -3.98 1.26
CA THR A 115 20.46 -3.94 1.13
C THR A 115 20.99 -2.54 1.46
N TRP A 116 20.36 -1.49 0.92
CA TRP A 116 20.74 -0.11 1.23
C TRP A 116 20.64 0.21 2.72
N HIS A 117 19.52 -0.16 3.37
CA HIS A 117 19.35 0.09 4.79
C HIS A 117 20.32 -0.68 5.68
N VAL A 118 20.62 -1.94 5.34
CA VAL A 118 21.60 -2.76 6.07
C VAL A 118 23.01 -2.17 5.89
N CYS A 119 23.40 -1.85 4.66
CA CYS A 119 24.69 -1.21 4.41
C CYS A 119 24.80 0.14 5.13
N TYR A 120 23.76 0.97 5.09
CA TYR A 120 23.77 2.24 5.82
C TYR A 120 23.90 2.02 7.34
N TYR A 121 23.19 1.06 7.93
CA TYR A 121 23.27 0.80 9.37
C TYR A 121 24.60 0.17 9.83
N VAL A 122 25.29 -0.57 8.95
CA VAL A 122 26.58 -1.22 9.26
C VAL A 122 27.76 -0.28 9.03
N TYR A 123 27.67 0.61 8.03
CA TYR A 123 28.78 1.46 7.60
C TYR A 123 28.62 2.96 7.95
N ALA A 124 27.50 3.38 8.56
CA ALA A 124 27.31 4.72 9.13
C ALA A 124 27.57 4.72 10.64
#